data_AF-A0A417HFA2-F1
#
_entry.id   AF-A0A417HFA2-F1
#
_cell.length_a   1.000
_cell.length_b   1.000
_cell.length_c   1.000
_cell.angle_alpha   90.00
_cell.angle_beta   90.00
_cell.angle_gamma   90.00
#
_symmetry.space_group_name_H-M   'P 1'
#
loop_
_entity.id
_entity.type
_entity.pdbx_description
1 polymer ?
#
loop_
_entity_poly.entity_id
_entity_poly.type
_entity_poly.pdbx_seq_one_letter_code
_entity_poly.pdbx_strand_id
1 'polypeptide(L)'
;MNKEDKTKSLPQKEERKPQGAPASGGMEQDLPQLLAELQALRQRERDWVFREDLEKLRKAFPDRAPESIPQLGDDFLKLRSMGIDPLIAFLAIRQAEEAMRPETPPTMGPADGQSEGEEGFFAPDEVRRMTPEQVEQNLKKIEKSQRRW
;
A
#
# COMPACT_ATOMS: atom_id res chain seq x y z
N MET A 1 -84.13 18.29 -55.45
CA MET A 1 -84.88 17.17 -54.82
C MET A 1 -84.00 15.94 -54.79
N ASN A 2 -83.50 15.57 -53.61
CA ASN A 2 -83.59 14.20 -53.08
C ASN A 2 -83.22 14.27 -51.60
N LYS A 3 -84.11 13.68 -50.80
CA LYS A 3 -84.10 13.63 -49.35
C LYS A 3 -83.59 12.24 -48.90
N GLU A 4 -83.35 12.11 -47.59
CA GLU A 4 -83.38 10.87 -46.78
C GLU A 4 -82.11 9.99 -46.90
N ASP A 5 -81.54 9.35 -45.88
CA ASP A 5 -81.82 9.26 -44.44
C ASP A 5 -80.63 8.52 -43.76
N LYS A 6 -80.50 8.72 -42.44
CA LYS A 6 -80.10 7.73 -41.42
C LYS A 6 -78.72 7.03 -41.39
N THR A 7 -77.98 7.45 -40.36
CA THR A 7 -77.47 6.66 -39.20
C THR A 7 -76.45 5.52 -39.38
N LYS A 8 -75.45 5.57 -38.47
CA LYS A 8 -74.71 4.45 -37.84
C LYS A 8 -73.81 3.64 -38.79
N SER A 9 -72.50 3.61 -38.62
CA SER A 9 -71.86 3.01 -37.45
C SER A 9 -70.40 3.43 -37.34
N LEU A 10 -69.96 3.81 -36.14
CA LEU A 10 -68.54 3.88 -35.79
C LEU A 10 -67.93 2.48 -35.93
N PRO A 11 -66.71 2.33 -36.47
CA PRO A 11 -66.01 1.06 -36.41
C PRO A 11 -65.73 0.74 -34.95
N GLN A 12 -66.22 -0.42 -34.50
CA GLN A 12 -65.94 -0.97 -33.19
C GLN A 12 -64.44 -0.99 -32.98
N LYS A 13 -63.99 -0.32 -31.92
CA LYS A 13 -62.64 -0.42 -31.39
C LYS A 13 -62.49 -1.86 -30.93
N GLU A 14 -61.95 -2.70 -31.80
CA GLU A 14 -61.61 -4.08 -31.50
C GLU A 14 -60.69 -4.05 -30.28
N GLU A 15 -61.22 -4.46 -29.14
CA GLU A 15 -60.49 -4.64 -27.91
C GLU A 15 -59.41 -5.68 -28.19
N ARG A 16 -58.21 -5.20 -28.57
CA ARG A 16 -57.01 -6.00 -28.49
C ARG A 16 -56.80 -6.33 -27.02
N LYS A 17 -57.35 -7.48 -26.62
CA LYS A 17 -56.94 -8.27 -25.48
C LYS A 17 -55.42 -8.11 -25.31
N PRO A 18 -54.89 -7.77 -24.12
CA PRO A 18 -53.45 -7.68 -23.95
C PRO A 18 -52.89 -9.08 -24.23
N GLN A 19 -52.35 -9.25 -25.43
CA GLN A 19 -51.50 -10.38 -25.75
C GLN A 19 -50.33 -10.32 -24.77
N GLY A 20 -50.13 -11.45 -24.10
CA GLY A 20 -49.36 -11.56 -22.87
C GLY A 20 -48.01 -10.86 -22.94
N ALA A 21 -47.61 -10.36 -21.77
CA ALA A 21 -46.24 -9.96 -21.52
C ALA A 21 -45.28 -11.02 -22.09
N PRO A 22 -44.33 -10.66 -22.99
CA PRO A 22 -43.34 -11.61 -23.43
C PRO A 22 -42.43 -11.94 -22.24
N ALA A 23 -42.49 -13.22 -21.85
CA ALA A 23 -41.42 -13.99 -21.21
C ALA A 23 -40.55 -13.26 -20.16
N SER A 24 -41.02 -13.21 -18.91
CA SER A 24 -40.13 -13.00 -17.74
C SER A 24 -39.15 -14.18 -17.52
N GLY A 25 -39.39 -15.35 -18.14
CA GLY A 25 -38.59 -16.57 -17.93
C GLY A 25 -37.34 -16.73 -18.80
N GLY A 26 -37.11 -15.84 -19.78
CA GLY A 26 -35.85 -15.80 -20.54
C GLY A 26 -34.74 -15.08 -19.79
N MET A 27 -35.06 -13.93 -19.18
CA MET A 27 -34.10 -13.12 -18.42
C MET A 27 -33.52 -13.86 -17.20
N GLU A 28 -34.26 -14.76 -16.55
CA GLU A 28 -33.75 -15.58 -15.44
C GLU A 28 -32.75 -16.66 -15.91
N GLN A 29 -32.90 -17.20 -17.13
CA GLN A 29 -31.96 -18.17 -17.70
C GLN A 29 -30.67 -17.50 -18.21
N ASP A 30 -30.77 -16.25 -18.67
CA ASP A 30 -29.64 -15.47 -19.20
C ASP A 30 -28.84 -14.74 -18.09
N LEU A 31 -29.40 -14.58 -16.89
CA LEU A 31 -28.76 -13.92 -15.75
C LEU A 31 -27.36 -14.48 -15.39
N PRO A 32 -27.14 -15.80 -15.25
CA PRO A 32 -25.81 -16.32 -14.94
C PRO A 32 -24.79 -16.05 -16.05
N GLN A 33 -25.22 -16.08 -17.32
CA GLN A 33 -24.37 -15.75 -18.46
C GLN A 33 -23.99 -14.27 -18.46
N LEU A 34 -24.95 -13.39 -18.22
CA LEU A 34 -24.70 -11.95 -18.11
C LEU A 34 -23.74 -11.61 -16.97
N LEU A 35 -23.90 -12.25 -15.80
CA LEU A 35 -22.98 -12.07 -14.67
C LEU A 35 -21.57 -12.55 -15.00
N ALA A 36 -21.43 -13.70 -15.68
CA ALA A 36 -20.13 -14.22 -16.10
C ALA A 36 -19.46 -13.30 -17.12
N GLU A 37 -20.21 -12.76 -18.08
CA GLU A 37 -19.70 -11.79 -19.06
C GLU A 37 -19.23 -10.50 -18.37
N LEU A 38 -20.01 -9.96 -17.44
CA LEU A 38 -19.61 -8.79 -16.66
C LEU A 38 -18.34 -9.04 -15.85
N GLN A 39 -18.20 -10.22 -15.24
CA GLN A 39 -16.98 -10.60 -14.54
C GLN A 39 -15.78 -10.69 -15.51
N ALA A 40 -15.96 -11.31 -16.68
CA ALA A 40 -14.91 -11.42 -17.69
C ALA A 40 -14.46 -10.05 -18.21
N LEU A 41 -15.40 -9.13 -18.44
CA LEU A 41 -15.09 -7.76 -18.87
C LEU A 41 -14.32 -6.98 -17.81
N ARG A 42 -14.76 -7.05 -16.54
CA ARG A 42 -14.05 -6.42 -15.41
C ARG A 42 -12.65 -7.00 -15.23
N GLN A 43 -12.50 -8.32 -15.38
CA GLN A 43 -11.21 -8.99 -15.31
C GLN A 43 -10.28 -8.45 -16.41
N ARG A 44 -10.77 -8.40 -17.65
CA ARG A 44 -9.99 -7.93 -18.80
C ARG A 44 -9.55 -6.47 -18.64
N GLU A 45 -10.44 -5.61 -18.16
CA GLU A 45 -10.13 -4.21 -17.89
C GLU A 45 -9.03 -4.08 -16.83
N ARG A 46 -9.17 -4.80 -15.72
CA ARG A 46 -8.15 -4.86 -14.67
C ARG A 46 -6.80 -5.33 -15.20
N ASP A 47 -6.78 -6.42 -15.98
CA ASP A 47 -5.56 -6.97 -16.57
C ASP A 47 -4.91 -6.02 -17.58
N TRP A 48 -5.71 -5.18 -18.23
CA TRP A 48 -5.20 -4.13 -19.11
C TRP A 48 -4.53 -3.00 -18.30
N VAL A 49 -5.20 -2.49 -17.26
CA VAL A 49 -4.64 -1.45 -16.37
C VAL A 49 -3.35 -1.95 -15.71
N PHE A 50 -3.33 -3.19 -15.22
CA PHE A 50 -2.14 -3.75 -14.59
C PHE A 50 -0.96 -3.90 -15.54
N ARG A 51 -1.22 -4.26 -16.81
CA ARG A 51 -0.17 -4.30 -17.83
C ARG A 51 0.39 -2.91 -18.11
N GLU A 52 -0.46 -1.91 -18.27
CA GLU A 52 -0.03 -0.53 -18.52
C GLU A 52 0.81 0.02 -17.35
N ASP A 53 0.36 -0.22 -16.11
CA ASP A 53 1.09 0.19 -14.90
C ASP A 53 2.44 -0.53 -14.79
N LEU A 54 2.51 -1.83 -15.09
CA LEU A 54 3.77 -2.59 -15.10
C LEU A 54 4.75 -2.09 -16.16
N GLU A 55 4.26 -1.78 -17.36
CA GLU A 55 5.10 -1.24 -18.42
C GLU A 55 5.72 0.10 -18.02
N LYS A 56 4.92 0.98 -17.39
CA LYS A 56 5.42 2.25 -16.83
C LYS A 56 6.48 2.02 -15.76
N LEU A 57 6.22 1.11 -14.81
CA LEU A 57 7.17 0.80 -13.74
C LEU A 57 8.46 0.16 -14.26
N ARG A 58 8.38 -0.78 -15.20
CA ARG A 58 9.57 -1.40 -15.82
C ARG A 58 10.41 -0.40 -16.59
N LYS A 59 9.77 0.57 -17.25
CA LYS A 59 10.46 1.64 -17.98
C LYS A 59 11.17 2.60 -17.03
N ALA A 60 10.55 2.95 -15.90
CA ALA A 60 11.12 3.90 -14.95
C ALA A 60 12.13 3.26 -13.98
N PHE A 61 11.89 2.01 -13.57
CA PHE A 61 12.64 1.30 -12.54
C PHE A 61 13.03 -0.12 -12.99
N PRO A 62 13.88 -0.28 -14.02
CA PRO A 62 14.20 -1.59 -14.59
C PRO A 62 14.74 -2.60 -13.57
N ASP A 63 15.53 -2.15 -12.59
CA ASP A 63 16.15 -3.04 -11.59
C ASP A 63 15.26 -3.32 -10.37
N ARG A 64 14.21 -2.53 -10.17
CA ARG A 64 13.34 -2.58 -8.98
C ARG A 64 11.87 -2.82 -9.30
N ALA A 65 11.54 -3.01 -10.57
CA ALA A 65 10.17 -3.23 -11.00
C ALA A 65 9.64 -4.56 -10.43
N PRO A 66 8.40 -4.59 -9.93
CA PRO A 66 7.77 -5.82 -9.50
C PRO A 66 7.50 -6.74 -10.71
N GLU A 67 7.35 -8.04 -10.45
CA GLU A 67 6.97 -8.98 -11.51
C GLU A 67 5.50 -8.78 -11.90
N SER A 68 4.65 -8.42 -10.93
CA SER A 68 3.22 -8.15 -11.12
C SER A 68 2.69 -7.05 -10.19
N ILE A 69 1.62 -6.34 -10.61
CA ILE A 69 1.00 -5.29 -9.79
C ILE A 69 0.48 -5.81 -8.44
N PRO A 70 -0.21 -6.97 -8.35
CA PRO A 70 -0.71 -7.46 -7.07
C PRO A 70 0.37 -7.70 -6.01
N GLN A 71 1.64 -7.92 -6.39
CA GLN A 71 2.76 -8.05 -5.44
C GLN A 71 3.03 -6.77 -4.65
N LEU A 72 2.61 -5.60 -5.15
CA LEU A 72 2.76 -4.32 -4.44
C LEU A 72 1.75 -4.16 -3.30
N GLY A 73 0.78 -5.08 -3.18
CA GLY A 73 -0.18 -5.11 -2.09
C GLY A 73 -1.32 -4.09 -2.20
N ASP A 74 -2.17 -4.10 -1.17
CA ASP A 74 -3.42 -3.33 -1.15
C ASP A 74 -3.20 -1.82 -1.13
N ASP A 75 -2.12 -1.34 -0.53
CA ASP A 75 -1.80 0.09 -0.48
C ASP A 75 -1.55 0.66 -1.88
N PHE A 76 -0.90 -0.11 -2.77
CA PHE A 76 -0.73 0.29 -4.17
C PHE A 76 -2.06 0.38 -4.89
N LEU A 77 -2.89 -0.64 -4.75
CA LEU A 77 -4.20 -0.68 -5.39
C LEU A 77 -5.10 0.45 -4.89
N LYS A 78 -5.01 0.78 -3.59
CA LYS A 78 -5.71 1.91 -2.99
C LYS A 78 -5.25 3.22 -3.61
N LEU A 79 -3.95 3.50 -3.67
CA LEU A 79 -3.42 4.71 -4.30
C LEU A 79 -3.85 4.81 -5.77
N ARG A 80 -3.80 3.70 -6.52
CA ARG A 80 -4.29 3.65 -7.91
C ARG A 80 -5.79 3.94 -8.02
N SER A 81 -6.62 3.41 -7.13
CA SER A 81 -8.05 3.71 -7.09
C SER A 81 -8.37 5.17 -6.75
N MET A 82 -7.46 5.87 -6.06
CA MET A 82 -7.54 7.31 -5.80
C MET A 82 -7.08 8.15 -7.02
N GLY A 83 -6.72 7.50 -8.12
CA GLY A 83 -6.25 8.15 -9.35
C GLY A 83 -4.78 8.55 -9.32
N ILE A 84 -4.00 8.08 -8.35
CA ILE A 84 -2.56 8.39 -8.26
C ILE A 84 -1.81 7.60 -9.34
N ASP A 85 -0.82 8.25 -9.95
CA ASP A 85 0.05 7.66 -10.97
C ASP A 85 0.84 6.46 -10.40
N PRO A 86 1.00 5.35 -11.17
CA PRO A 86 1.70 4.15 -10.70
C PRO A 86 3.14 4.40 -10.26
N LEU A 87 3.88 5.33 -10.87
CA LEU A 87 5.25 5.64 -10.47
C LEU A 87 5.28 6.28 -9.08
N ILE A 88 4.40 7.26 -8.86
CA ILE A 88 4.27 7.95 -7.58
C ILE A 88 3.79 6.99 -6.49
N ALA A 89 2.79 6.16 -6.79
CA ALA A 89 2.28 5.16 -5.86
C ALA A 89 3.37 4.16 -5.46
N PHE A 90 4.17 3.69 -6.42
CA PHE A 90 5.28 2.77 -6.14
C PHE A 90 6.34 3.41 -5.24
N LEU A 91 6.76 4.64 -5.53
CA LEU A 91 7.73 5.37 -4.70
C LEU A 91 7.20 5.60 -3.28
N ALA A 92 5.93 5.97 -3.14
CA ALA A 92 5.31 6.21 -1.84
C ALA A 92 5.33 4.95 -0.95
N ILE A 93 5.04 3.78 -1.52
CA ILE A 93 5.06 2.51 -0.78
C ILE A 93 6.48 2.13 -0.39
N ARG A 94 7.44 2.25 -1.31
CA ARG A 94 8.84 1.96 -0.99
C ARG A 94 9.38 2.86 0.12
N GLN A 95 9.03 4.14 0.08
CA GLN A 95 9.40 5.07 1.14
C GLN A 95 8.74 4.70 2.47
N ALA A 96 7.46 4.29 2.47
CA ALA A 96 6.79 3.83 3.67
C ALA A 96 7.42 2.55 4.25
N GLU A 97 7.78 1.59 3.40
CA GLU A 97 8.51 0.37 3.80
C GLU A 97 9.87 0.68 4.42
N GLU A 98 10.63 1.60 3.81
CA GLU A 98 11.93 2.05 4.33
C GLU A 98 11.77 2.78 5.68
N ALA A 99 10.75 3.62 5.82
CA ALA A 99 10.48 4.35 7.07
C ALA A 99 9.98 3.43 8.19
N MET A 100 9.31 2.33 7.86
CA MET A 100 8.90 1.30 8.83
C MET A 100 10.02 0.31 9.15
N ARG A 101 11.13 0.31 8.40
CA ARG A 101 12.28 -0.53 8.70
C ARG A 101 12.86 -0.06 10.03
N PRO A 102 12.98 -0.95 11.05
CA PRO A 102 13.60 -0.57 12.30
C PRO A 102 15.01 -0.10 11.98
N GLU A 103 15.36 1.13 12.40
CA GLU A 103 16.75 1.58 12.31
C GLU A 103 17.58 0.56 13.06
N THR A 104 18.43 -0.16 12.33
CA THR A 104 19.46 -0.98 12.98
C THR A 104 20.25 0.00 13.83
N PRO A 105 20.31 -0.20 15.17
CA PRO A 105 21.09 0.69 16.02
C PRO A 105 22.49 0.80 15.39
N PRO A 106 23.08 1.99 15.36
CA PRO A 106 24.39 2.17 14.77
C PRO A 106 25.31 1.08 15.30
N THR A 107 25.97 0.36 14.39
CA THR A 107 26.96 -0.65 14.77
C THR A 107 27.86 0.00 15.80
N MET A 108 27.78 -0.48 17.04
CA MET A 108 28.66 -0.06 18.11
C MET A 108 30.07 -0.23 17.55
N GLY A 109 30.82 0.88 17.47
CA GLY A 109 32.19 0.85 16.95
C GLY A 109 32.99 -0.23 17.69
N PRO A 110 34.08 -0.75 17.09
CA PRO A 110 34.89 -1.78 17.73
C PRO A 110 35.17 -1.36 19.18
N ALA A 111 34.90 -2.26 20.12
CA ALA A 111 35.14 -2.08 21.55
C ALA A 111 36.65 -2.07 21.89
N ASP A 112 37.47 -1.61 20.95
CA ASP A 112 38.89 -1.33 21.09
C ASP A 112 39.08 0.17 21.24
N GLY A 113 38.45 0.72 22.27
CA GLY A 113 38.58 2.11 22.64
C GLY A 113 38.20 2.22 24.10
N GLN A 114 39.21 2.48 24.93
CA GLN A 114 39.09 2.78 26.35
C GLN A 114 37.73 3.40 26.65
N SER A 115 37.01 2.82 27.60
CA SER A 115 36.11 3.61 28.42
C SER A 115 36.91 4.84 28.86
N GLU A 116 36.73 5.97 28.20
CA GLU A 116 36.98 7.26 28.81
C GLU A 116 36.15 7.18 30.10
N GLY A 117 36.86 6.95 31.21
CA GLY A 117 36.25 6.88 32.52
C GLY A 117 35.36 8.11 32.64
N GLU A 118 34.13 7.91 33.13
CA GLU A 118 33.23 8.98 33.53
C GLU A 118 34.07 10.15 34.06
N GLU A 119 34.01 11.33 33.40
CA GLU A 119 34.96 12.47 33.43
C GLU A 119 35.37 13.01 34.83
N GLY A 120 35.83 12.14 35.72
CA GLY A 120 35.81 12.37 37.16
C GLY A 120 36.21 11.18 38.02
N PHE A 121 36.29 9.96 37.48
CA PHE A 121 36.68 8.76 38.23
C PHE A 121 37.71 7.90 37.49
N PHE A 122 38.67 7.36 38.23
CA PHE A 122 39.67 6.40 37.77
C PHE A 122 39.24 4.96 38.05
N ALA A 123 39.46 4.07 37.08
CA ALA A 123 39.27 2.64 37.28
C ALA A 123 40.44 2.02 38.08
N PRO A 124 40.25 0.88 38.78
CA PRO A 124 41.31 0.23 39.57
C PRO A 124 42.56 -0.09 38.76
N ASP A 125 42.38 -0.57 37.52
CA ASP A 125 43.49 -0.91 36.62
C ASP A 125 44.21 0.31 36.07
N GLU A 126 43.52 1.45 36.00
CA GLU A 126 44.10 2.73 35.60
C GLU A 126 45.01 3.27 36.71
N VAL A 127 44.55 3.25 37.96
CA VAL A 127 45.34 3.63 39.14
C VAL A 127 46.59 2.78 39.29
N ARG A 128 46.52 1.47 38.99
CA ARG A 128 47.67 0.55 39.04
C ARG A 128 48.72 0.82 37.97
N ARG A 129 48.34 1.43 36.85
CA ARG A 129 49.24 1.78 35.74
C ARG A 129 49.85 3.18 35.90
N MET A 130 49.36 3.98 36.84
CA MET A 130 49.89 5.32 37.11
C MET A 130 51.25 5.26 37.78
N THR A 131 52.10 6.23 37.44
CA THR A 131 53.34 6.45 38.17
C THR A 131 53.05 7.05 39.55
N PRO A 132 53.96 6.92 40.53
CA PRO A 132 53.77 7.49 41.87
C PRO A 132 53.46 9.00 41.85
N GLU A 133 54.11 9.74 40.94
CA GLU A 133 53.90 11.19 40.77
C GLU A 133 52.50 11.51 40.21
N GLN A 134 51.99 10.68 39.31
CA GLN A 134 50.65 10.83 38.75
C GLN A 134 49.58 10.49 39.78
N VAL A 135 49.83 9.52 40.66
CA VAL A 135 48.94 9.20 41.78
C VAL A 135 48.85 10.40 42.72
N GLU A 136 49.97 11.01 43.11
CA GLU A 136 50.00 12.17 44.01
C GLU A 136 49.19 13.37 43.46
N GLN A 137 49.34 13.68 42.17
CA GLN A 137 48.62 14.77 41.52
C GLN A 137 47.09 14.50 41.43
N ASN A 138 46.69 13.23 41.42
CA ASN A 138 45.30 12.81 41.22
C ASN A 138 44.63 12.21 42.47
N LEU A 139 45.29 12.27 43.65
CA LEU A 139 44.83 11.63 44.90
C LEU A 139 43.35 11.87 45.21
N LYS A 140 42.89 13.13 45.14
CA LYS A 140 41.50 13.50 45.46
C LYS A 140 40.46 12.82 44.56
N LYS A 141 40.81 12.54 43.30
CA LYS A 141 39.94 11.84 42.36
C LYS A 141 40.02 10.33 42.59
N ILE A 142 41.21 9.80 42.82
CA ILE A 142 41.44 8.38 43.12
C ILE A 142 40.68 7.96 44.39
N GLU A 143 40.72 8.75 45.46
CA GLU A 143 39.97 8.50 46.69
C GLU A 143 38.44 8.48 46.47
N LYS A 144 37.93 9.39 45.63
CA LYS A 144 36.51 9.39 45.24
C LYS A 144 36.15 8.16 44.43
N SER A 145 37.05 7.71 43.56
CA SER A 145 36.88 6.49 42.79
C SER A 145 36.89 5.25 43.68
N GLN A 146 37.83 5.15 44.63
CA GLN A 146 37.93 4.03 45.58
C GLN A 146 36.67 3.82 46.43
N ARG A 147 35.82 4.84 46.61
CA ARG A 147 34.53 4.68 47.31
C ARG A 147 33.44 4.01 46.47
N ARG A 148 33.67 3.86 45.16
CA ARG A 148 32.68 3.41 44.19
C ARG A 148 32.91 1.99 43.70
N TRP A 149 34.11 1.45 43.92
CA TRP A 149 34.47 0.06 43.63
C TRP A 149 34.93 -0.66 44.90
#